data_AF-A0AAE0GEK0-F1
#
_entry.id   AF-A0AAE0GEK0-F1
#
_cell.length_a   1.000
_cell.length_b   1.000
_cell.length_c   1.000
_cell.angle_alpha   90.00
_cell.angle_beta   90.00
_cell.angle_gamma   90.00
#
_symmetry.space_group_name_H-M   'P 1'
#
loop_
_entity.id
_entity.type
_entity.pdbx_description
1 polymer ?
#
loop_
_entity_poly.entity_id
_entity_poly.type
_entity_poly.pdbx_seq_one_letter_code
_entity_poly.pdbx_strand_id
1 'polypeptide(L)'
;MMNVFLKAVWFCCLSRASFFSAVAELDTSALEEALSEQPVLVDRLTKSNFVSSEESQALALLAEQAIRRGIDYASLSLGWNHPTSRIEYREATHKSITCSASRLRQQRSKSALTRTVQAILEGQEKAQDAIAELFLQEIGAKGQNIAPTWAAIVAALENELLLPLRALNEGQQSMSRTFNGQPVPRQPIAEAVRSLTTHVVQGTFKNWRYTNPVGQRQLQGLLEWQKEAWKESTSMTHGKLRTHEDEPDELGLFWATKIGGPSHGFDIEGQCLLPLLCNARHKVILVTDPAWPHNPAGRAHFRLLWTATTGQPILWLETVNKDFRANVDTRAWAHVVLTHAVAKAVNMGVTLWVPNNFEGLLSSVSAGQGEVRRMQDRLVLRPSNGVVEASDYLSHKHDWPQMNEETTDTLLRTAFIPATLQHDEI
;
A
#
# COMPACT_ATOMS: atom_id res chain seq x y z
N MET A 1 36.57 -6.09 19.33
CA MET A 1 35.62 -6.67 18.35
C MET A 1 34.48 -5.65 18.11
N MET A 2 34.83 -4.42 17.69
CA MET A 2 33.93 -3.26 17.79
C MET A 2 34.20 -2.26 16.64
N ASN A 3 34.20 -2.75 15.40
CA ASN A 3 34.52 -1.90 14.23
C ASN A 3 33.75 -2.26 12.94
N VAL A 4 32.61 -2.95 13.06
CA VAL A 4 31.78 -3.33 11.89
C VAL A 4 30.46 -2.53 11.81
N PHE A 5 30.03 -1.87 12.89
CA PHE A 5 28.74 -1.16 12.94
C PHE A 5 28.68 0.21 12.26
N LEU A 6 29.83 0.82 11.95
CA LEU A 6 29.88 2.19 11.39
C LEU A 6 29.81 2.27 9.85
N LYS A 7 29.76 1.14 9.14
CA LYS A 7 29.60 1.13 7.67
C LYS A 7 28.15 0.97 7.18
N ALA A 8 27.22 0.58 8.05
CA ALA A 8 25.82 0.36 7.65
C ALA A 8 24.98 1.65 7.59
N VAL A 9 25.34 2.70 8.34
CA VAL A 9 24.54 3.93 8.43
C VAL A 9 24.77 4.89 7.25
N TRP A 10 25.90 4.77 6.53
CA TRP A 10 26.21 5.68 5.43
C TRP A 10 25.61 5.27 4.07
N PHE A 11 25.08 4.05 3.95
CA PHE A 11 24.48 3.56 2.70
C PHE A 11 22.99 3.90 2.55
N CYS A 12 22.30 4.34 3.60
CA CYS A 12 20.86 4.63 3.55
C CYS A 12 20.52 5.99 2.92
N CYS A 13 21.44 6.96 2.90
CA CYS A 13 21.19 8.28 2.31
C CYS A 13 21.49 8.36 0.80
N LEU A 14 22.05 7.31 0.20
CA LEU A 14 22.42 7.28 -1.24
C LEU A 14 21.48 6.40 -2.09
N SER A 15 20.45 5.77 -1.50
CA SER A 15 19.51 4.90 -2.23
C SER A 15 18.39 5.62 -2.98
N ARG A 16 18.15 6.93 -2.71
CA ARG A 16 17.27 7.76 -3.56
C ARG A 16 17.90 8.13 -4.90
N ALA A 17 19.23 8.09 -5.02
CA ALA A 17 19.93 8.58 -6.21
C ALA A 17 20.07 7.54 -7.35
N SER A 18 19.88 6.25 -7.07
CA SER A 18 20.28 5.18 -8.00
C SER A 18 19.14 4.50 -8.76
N PHE A 19 17.89 4.95 -8.60
CA PHE A 19 16.76 4.51 -9.44
C PHE A 19 16.23 5.60 -10.40
N PHE A 20 16.69 6.85 -10.30
CA PHE A 20 16.21 7.98 -11.11
C PHE A 20 17.34 8.85 -11.72
N SER A 21 18.48 8.25 -12.07
CA SER A 21 19.58 8.95 -12.77
C SER A 21 19.36 9.10 -14.29
N ALA A 22 18.17 8.81 -14.81
CA ALA A 22 17.73 9.36 -16.08
C ALA A 22 16.74 10.46 -15.72
N VAL A 23 17.06 11.71 -16.07
CA VAL A 23 16.03 12.74 -16.22
C VAL A 23 15.12 12.21 -17.32
N ALA A 24 14.11 11.42 -16.94
CA ALA A 24 13.04 11.07 -17.83
C ALA A 24 12.48 12.40 -18.32
N GLU A 25 12.41 12.58 -19.63
CA GLU A 25 11.79 13.77 -20.21
C GLU A 25 10.46 14.00 -19.50
N LEU A 26 10.26 15.23 -19.02
CA LEU A 26 9.10 15.61 -18.26
C LEU A 26 7.87 15.38 -19.14
N ASP A 27 7.14 14.29 -18.89
CA ASP A 27 5.95 13.95 -19.66
C ASP A 27 4.82 14.90 -19.22
N THR A 28 4.80 16.06 -19.89
CA THR A 28 3.80 17.11 -19.69
C THR A 28 2.56 16.88 -20.55
N SER A 29 2.50 15.80 -21.34
CA SER A 29 1.41 15.56 -22.29
C SER A 29 0.03 15.58 -21.64
N ALA A 30 -0.11 15.02 -20.44
CA ALA A 30 -1.36 15.05 -19.68
C ALA A 30 -1.77 16.47 -19.26
N LEU A 31 -0.79 17.33 -18.93
CA LEU A 31 -1.04 18.73 -18.60
C LEU A 31 -1.40 19.53 -19.86
N GLU A 32 -0.71 19.29 -20.97
CA GLU A 32 -1.01 19.91 -22.27
C GLU A 32 -2.41 19.54 -22.76
N GLU A 33 -2.80 18.26 -22.67
CA GLU A 33 -4.14 17.79 -23.00
C GLU A 33 -5.19 18.44 -22.10
N ALA A 34 -4.95 18.46 -20.79
CA ALA A 34 -5.84 19.08 -19.81
C ALA A 34 -6.02 20.59 -20.04
N LEU A 35 -4.99 21.27 -20.53
CA LEU A 35 -5.01 22.72 -20.80
C LEU A 35 -5.14 23.07 -22.29
N SER A 36 -5.52 22.10 -23.15
CA SER A 36 -5.61 22.26 -24.60
C SER A 36 -6.53 23.41 -25.07
N GLU A 37 -7.54 23.76 -24.27
CA GLU A 37 -8.43 24.89 -24.53
C GLU A 37 -7.78 26.26 -24.25
N GLN A 38 -6.63 26.27 -23.57
CA GLN A 38 -5.86 27.46 -23.20
C GLN A 38 -4.36 27.28 -23.51
N PRO A 39 -3.97 27.14 -24.79
CA PRO A 39 -2.58 26.86 -25.18
C PRO A 39 -1.59 27.95 -24.70
N VAL A 40 -2.06 29.18 -24.52
CA VAL A 40 -1.27 30.28 -23.96
C VAL A 40 -0.84 30.01 -22.51
N LEU A 41 -1.66 29.33 -21.71
CA LEU A 41 -1.27 28.98 -20.33
C LEU A 41 -0.17 27.93 -20.32
N VAL A 42 -0.27 26.91 -21.18
CA VAL A 42 0.76 25.88 -21.33
C VAL A 42 2.09 26.52 -21.75
N ASP A 43 2.06 27.37 -22.78
CA ASP A 43 3.25 28.07 -23.29
C ASP A 43 3.89 28.96 -22.22
N ARG A 44 3.06 29.69 -21.45
CA ARG A 44 3.55 30.48 -20.32
C ARG A 44 4.12 29.61 -19.21
N LEU A 45 3.48 28.49 -18.89
CA LEU A 45 3.92 27.59 -17.84
C LEU A 45 5.29 26.98 -18.17
N THR A 46 5.49 26.53 -19.42
CA THR A 46 6.76 25.94 -19.87
C THR A 46 7.89 26.96 -20.06
N LYS A 47 7.58 28.21 -20.41
CA LYS A 47 8.58 29.28 -20.62
C LYS A 47 8.85 30.15 -19.41
N SER A 48 7.98 30.13 -18.41
CA SER A 48 8.12 30.98 -17.24
C SER A 48 9.03 30.38 -16.18
N ASN A 49 9.59 31.25 -15.33
CA ASN A 49 10.28 30.84 -14.11
C ASN A 49 9.32 30.82 -12.89
N PHE A 50 8.00 30.81 -13.10
CA PHE A 50 7.02 30.79 -12.01
C PHE A 50 6.82 29.40 -11.41
N VAL A 51 7.13 28.34 -12.17
CA VAL A 51 7.09 26.96 -11.72
C VAL A 51 8.43 26.29 -11.99
N SER A 52 8.87 25.49 -11.03
CA SER A 52 9.98 24.57 -11.18
C SER A 52 9.58 23.35 -12.02
N SER A 53 10.59 22.58 -12.41
CA SER A 53 10.43 21.28 -13.08
C SER A 53 9.59 20.31 -12.24
N GLU A 54 9.81 20.27 -10.92
CA GLU A 54 9.08 19.38 -10.01
C GLU A 54 7.60 19.80 -9.88
N GLU A 55 7.31 21.09 -9.75
CA GLU A 55 5.93 21.60 -9.69
C GLU A 55 5.18 21.34 -11.01
N SER A 56 5.85 21.48 -12.15
CA SER A 56 5.29 21.15 -13.46
C SER A 56 4.95 19.66 -13.57
N GLN A 57 5.84 18.80 -13.06
CA GLN A 57 5.61 17.35 -13.04
C GLN A 57 4.44 16.99 -12.11
N ALA A 58 4.34 17.62 -10.94
CA ALA A 58 3.24 17.42 -10.01
C ALA A 58 1.90 17.83 -10.64
N LEU A 59 1.84 18.97 -11.35
CA LEU A 59 0.65 19.40 -12.10
C LEU A 59 0.26 18.38 -13.18
N ALA A 60 1.23 17.83 -13.92
CA ALA A 60 0.98 16.80 -14.93
C ALA A 60 0.44 15.50 -14.31
N LEU A 61 1.03 15.03 -13.20
CA LEU A 61 0.54 13.85 -12.47
C LEU A 61 -0.87 14.06 -11.90
N LEU A 62 -1.16 15.27 -11.41
CA LEU A 62 -2.49 15.63 -10.91
C LEU A 62 -3.50 15.64 -12.05
N ALA A 63 -3.18 16.25 -13.20
CA ALA A 63 -4.02 16.24 -14.39
C ALA A 63 -4.32 14.81 -14.86
N GLU A 64 -3.29 13.98 -14.98
CA GLU A 64 -3.40 12.57 -15.37
C GLU A 64 -4.37 11.80 -14.46
N GLN A 65 -4.23 11.95 -13.15
CA GLN A 65 -5.03 11.18 -12.20
C GLN A 65 -6.44 11.75 -11.98
N ALA A 66 -6.59 13.08 -11.93
CA ALA A 66 -7.85 13.74 -11.62
C ALA A 66 -8.77 13.90 -12.83
N ILE A 67 -8.20 14.17 -14.01
CA ILE A 67 -8.95 14.50 -15.24
C ILE A 67 -9.04 13.29 -16.15
N ARG A 68 -7.91 12.68 -16.53
CA ARG A 68 -7.95 11.55 -17.47
C ARG A 68 -8.51 10.28 -16.83
N ARG A 69 -8.10 9.97 -15.59
CA ARG A 69 -8.50 8.75 -14.87
C ARG A 69 -9.58 8.98 -13.81
N GLY A 70 -10.08 10.21 -13.69
CA GLY A 70 -10.92 10.63 -12.58
C GLY A 70 -12.23 9.84 -12.46
N ILE A 71 -12.46 9.19 -11.31
CA ILE A 71 -13.73 8.56 -10.96
C ILE A 71 -14.46 9.43 -9.93
N ASP A 72 -15.78 9.52 -10.05
CA ASP A 72 -16.66 10.17 -9.07
C ASP A 72 -17.24 9.16 -8.07
N TYR A 73 -16.43 8.77 -7.07
CA TYR A 73 -16.84 7.77 -6.07
C TYR A 73 -17.99 8.25 -5.18
N ALA A 74 -18.14 9.55 -4.98
CA ALA A 74 -19.28 10.11 -4.26
C ALA A 74 -20.63 9.74 -4.93
N SER A 75 -20.69 9.75 -6.26
CA SER A 75 -21.90 9.37 -7.02
C SER A 75 -21.99 7.87 -7.27
N LEU A 76 -20.87 7.23 -7.59
CA LEU A 76 -20.86 5.82 -8.00
C LEU A 76 -20.81 4.82 -6.84
N SER A 77 -20.45 5.29 -5.63
CA SER A 77 -20.12 4.43 -4.49
C SER A 77 -18.95 3.48 -4.78
N LEU A 78 -18.61 2.66 -3.80
CA LEU A 78 -17.68 1.54 -3.97
C LEU A 78 -18.45 0.30 -4.45
N GLY A 79 -17.78 -0.61 -5.16
CA GLY A 79 -18.39 -1.88 -5.57
C GLY A 79 -17.73 -2.56 -6.77
N TRP A 80 -18.26 -3.72 -7.16
CA TRP A 80 -17.66 -4.62 -8.16
C TRP A 80 -17.55 -4.09 -9.60
N ASN A 81 -18.14 -2.93 -9.89
CA ASN A 81 -18.13 -2.34 -11.24
C ASN A 81 -17.11 -1.20 -11.35
N HIS A 82 -15.86 -1.53 -11.04
CA HIS A 82 -14.70 -0.63 -11.11
C HIS A 82 -13.49 -1.34 -11.72
N PRO A 83 -12.45 -0.59 -12.15
CA PRO A 83 -11.22 -1.19 -12.65
C PRO A 83 -10.63 -2.16 -11.63
N THR A 84 -10.16 -3.30 -12.13
CA THR A 84 -9.67 -4.36 -11.26
C THR A 84 -8.16 -4.34 -11.11
N SER A 85 -7.44 -3.60 -11.97
CA SER A 85 -5.99 -3.50 -11.94
C SER A 85 -5.51 -2.07 -12.10
N ARG A 86 -4.31 -1.78 -11.59
CA ARG A 86 -3.63 -0.49 -11.78
C ARG A 86 -3.50 -0.12 -13.26
N ILE A 87 -3.27 -1.10 -14.14
CA ILE A 87 -3.21 -0.89 -15.59
C ILE A 87 -4.56 -0.45 -16.15
N GLU A 88 -5.68 -1.03 -15.72
CA GLU A 88 -7.01 -0.60 -16.18
C GLU A 88 -7.33 0.84 -15.76
N TYR A 89 -6.89 1.29 -14.58
CA TYR A 89 -6.98 2.71 -14.22
C TYR A 89 -6.17 3.59 -15.17
N ARG A 90 -4.96 3.16 -15.55
CA ARG A 90 -4.10 3.91 -16.49
C ARG A 90 -4.67 3.96 -17.90
N GLU A 91 -5.31 2.88 -18.34
CA GLU A 91 -5.98 2.80 -19.65
C GLU A 91 -7.17 3.77 -19.74
N ALA A 92 -7.81 4.09 -18.61
CA ALA A 92 -8.90 5.07 -18.51
C ALA A 92 -10.13 4.76 -19.38
N THR A 93 -10.32 3.50 -19.80
CA THR A 93 -11.41 3.06 -20.68
C THR A 93 -12.62 2.49 -19.94
N HIS A 94 -12.48 2.21 -18.64
CA HIS A 94 -13.53 1.55 -17.85
C HIS A 94 -14.80 2.40 -17.75
N LYS A 95 -15.97 1.74 -17.62
CA LYS A 95 -17.28 2.41 -17.57
C LYS A 95 -17.41 3.38 -16.40
N SER A 96 -16.82 3.08 -15.24
CA SER A 96 -16.84 3.98 -14.08
C SER A 96 -16.03 5.26 -14.30
N ILE A 97 -15.04 5.27 -15.19
CA ILE A 97 -14.28 6.47 -15.58
C ILE A 97 -15.04 7.24 -16.66
N THR A 98 -15.65 6.53 -17.60
CA THR A 98 -16.27 7.13 -18.79
C THR A 98 -17.74 7.52 -18.63
N CYS A 99 -18.38 7.23 -17.50
CA CYS A 99 -19.78 7.58 -17.24
C CYS A 99 -20.01 9.09 -17.10
N SER A 100 -21.26 9.53 -17.20
CA SER A 100 -21.63 10.94 -17.15
C SER A 100 -21.23 11.64 -15.85
N ALA A 101 -21.40 10.99 -14.70
CA ALA A 101 -21.02 11.54 -13.39
C ALA A 101 -19.51 11.80 -13.30
N SER A 102 -18.69 10.80 -13.64
CA SER A 102 -17.23 10.93 -13.68
C SER A 102 -16.77 11.96 -14.69
N ARG A 103 -17.35 12.03 -15.90
CA ARG A 103 -17.02 13.08 -16.89
C ARG A 103 -17.31 14.49 -16.37
N LEU A 104 -18.46 14.69 -15.72
CA LEU A 104 -18.79 15.98 -15.12
C LEU A 104 -17.78 16.37 -14.03
N ARG A 105 -17.33 15.40 -13.23
CA ARG A 105 -16.27 15.62 -12.25
C ARG A 105 -14.95 15.98 -12.93
N GLN A 106 -14.51 15.22 -13.92
CA GLN A 106 -13.27 15.48 -14.67
C GLN A 106 -13.26 16.89 -15.27
N GLN A 107 -14.40 17.37 -15.78
CA GLN A 107 -14.56 18.76 -16.24
C GLN A 107 -14.36 19.77 -15.11
N ARG A 108 -14.93 19.52 -13.92
CA ARG A 108 -14.72 20.38 -12.74
C ARG A 108 -13.25 20.39 -12.30
N SER A 109 -12.59 19.23 -12.30
CA SER A 109 -11.17 19.09 -11.99
C SER A 109 -10.31 19.85 -13.01
N LYS A 110 -10.64 19.77 -14.32
CA LYS A 110 -10.01 20.57 -15.38
C LYS A 110 -10.16 22.07 -15.12
N SER A 111 -11.37 22.56 -14.87
CA SER A 111 -11.60 23.98 -14.56
C SER A 111 -10.91 24.44 -13.27
N ALA A 112 -10.78 23.58 -12.26
CA ALA A 112 -10.02 23.88 -11.04
C ALA A 112 -8.53 23.99 -11.33
N LEU A 113 -7.95 23.00 -12.02
CA LEU A 113 -6.54 23.00 -12.45
C LEU A 113 -6.19 24.25 -13.27
N THR A 114 -7.03 24.60 -14.25
CA THR A 114 -6.82 25.79 -15.09
C THR A 114 -6.77 27.08 -14.25
N ARG A 115 -7.70 27.24 -13.29
CA ARG A 115 -7.70 28.40 -12.39
C ARG A 115 -6.48 28.44 -11.49
N THR A 116 -6.08 27.30 -10.94
CA THR A 116 -4.86 27.16 -10.11
C THR A 116 -3.62 27.55 -10.91
N VAL A 117 -3.45 27.01 -12.13
CA VAL A 117 -2.33 27.35 -13.00
C VAL A 117 -2.31 28.84 -13.34
N GLN A 118 -3.47 29.44 -13.62
CA GLN A 118 -3.57 30.87 -13.89
C GLN A 118 -3.14 31.71 -12.67
N ALA A 119 -3.63 31.39 -11.46
CA ALA A 119 -3.29 32.10 -10.24
C ALA A 119 -1.78 32.03 -9.93
N ILE A 120 -1.15 30.86 -10.17
CA ILE A 120 0.31 30.69 -10.04
C ILE A 120 1.05 31.60 -11.03
N LEU A 121 0.65 31.59 -12.31
CA LEU A 121 1.30 32.39 -13.37
C LEU A 121 1.08 33.90 -13.22
N GLU A 122 0.06 34.30 -12.47
CA GLU A 122 -0.23 35.70 -12.10
C GLU A 122 0.46 36.09 -10.78
N GLY A 123 1.16 35.16 -10.12
CA GLY A 123 1.84 35.40 -8.84
C GLY A 123 0.90 35.60 -7.65
N GLN A 124 -0.37 35.21 -7.79
CA GLN A 124 -1.39 35.33 -6.74
C GLN A 124 -1.25 34.23 -5.68
N GLU A 125 -0.77 33.05 -6.09
CA GLU A 125 -0.56 31.91 -5.22
C GLU A 125 0.85 31.32 -5.41
N LYS A 126 1.40 30.75 -4.34
CA LYS A 126 2.62 29.93 -4.46
C LYS A 126 2.25 28.58 -5.05
N ALA A 127 3.04 28.11 -6.02
CA ALA A 127 2.76 26.87 -6.75
C ALA A 127 2.58 25.66 -5.83
N GLN A 128 3.50 25.42 -4.89
CA GLN A 128 3.40 24.27 -3.96
C GLN A 128 2.12 24.29 -3.13
N ASP A 129 1.77 25.44 -2.55
CA ASP A 129 0.57 25.60 -1.71
C ASP A 129 -0.70 25.37 -2.53
N ALA A 130 -0.76 25.95 -3.73
CA ALA A 130 -1.91 25.84 -4.63
C ALA A 130 -2.12 24.42 -5.15
N ILE A 131 -1.03 23.71 -5.51
CA ILE A 131 -1.06 22.31 -5.94
C ILE A 131 -1.48 21.40 -4.78
N ALA A 132 -0.95 21.63 -3.57
CA ALA A 132 -1.32 20.85 -2.39
C ALA A 132 -2.81 21.01 -2.05
N GLU A 133 -3.34 22.23 -2.07
CA GLU A 133 -4.76 22.50 -1.87
C GLU A 133 -5.63 21.85 -2.96
N LEU A 134 -5.20 21.91 -4.23
CA LEU A 134 -5.89 21.24 -5.33
C LEU A 134 -5.88 19.71 -5.14
N PHE A 135 -4.76 19.12 -4.72
CA PHE A 135 -4.69 17.68 -4.42
C PHE A 135 -5.66 17.30 -3.30
N LEU A 136 -5.70 18.05 -2.18
CA LEU A 136 -6.65 17.82 -1.09
C LEU A 136 -8.10 17.93 -1.54
N GLN A 137 -8.41 18.88 -2.42
CA GLN A 137 -9.73 18.97 -3.05
C GLN A 137 -10.04 17.74 -3.88
N GLU A 138 -9.11 17.30 -4.72
CA GLU A 138 -9.34 16.18 -5.64
C GLU A 138 -9.49 14.85 -4.91
N ILE A 139 -8.89 14.65 -3.75
CA ILE A 139 -9.10 13.45 -2.93
C ILE A 139 -10.31 13.54 -1.99
N GLY A 140 -11.07 14.64 -2.00
CA GLY A 140 -12.22 14.82 -1.11
C GLY A 140 -11.86 15.17 0.34
N ALA A 141 -10.66 15.69 0.58
CA ALA A 141 -10.16 16.06 1.91
C ALA A 141 -10.14 17.58 2.18
N LYS A 142 -10.63 18.40 1.24
CA LYS A 142 -10.71 19.86 1.41
C LYS A 142 -11.54 20.25 2.64
N GLY A 143 -11.05 21.23 3.40
CA GLY A 143 -11.68 21.72 4.62
C GLY A 143 -11.39 20.88 5.86
N GLN A 144 -10.68 19.77 5.74
CA GLN A 144 -10.08 19.09 6.89
C GLN A 144 -8.90 19.93 7.39
N ASN A 145 -8.73 20.04 8.71
CA ASN A 145 -7.59 20.75 9.31
C ASN A 145 -6.31 19.92 9.17
N ILE A 146 -5.79 19.82 7.95
CA ILE A 146 -4.60 19.05 7.57
C ILE A 146 -3.58 20.04 7.02
N ALA A 147 -2.35 19.94 7.52
CA ALA A 147 -1.21 20.68 6.99
C ALA A 147 -0.38 19.74 6.09
N PRO A 148 -0.62 19.68 4.76
CA PRO A 148 0.17 18.84 3.87
C PRO A 148 1.60 19.36 3.75
N THR A 149 2.54 18.48 3.42
CA THR A 149 3.91 18.87 3.06
C THR A 149 4.12 18.66 1.56
N TRP A 150 4.87 19.56 0.92
CA TRP A 150 5.12 19.47 -0.53
C TRP A 150 5.70 18.10 -0.94
N ALA A 151 6.72 17.64 -0.22
CA ALA A 151 7.37 16.34 -0.46
C ALA A 151 6.38 15.16 -0.39
N ALA A 152 5.41 15.22 0.52
CA ALA A 152 4.41 14.16 0.65
C ALA A 152 3.35 14.20 -0.47
N ILE A 153 2.97 15.39 -0.95
CA ILE A 153 2.09 15.55 -2.11
C ILE A 153 2.75 14.99 -3.36
N VAL A 154 4.01 15.33 -3.61
CA VAL A 154 4.79 14.79 -4.72
C VAL A 154 4.88 13.26 -4.62
N ALA A 155 5.29 12.73 -3.46
CA ALA A 155 5.37 11.28 -3.25
C ALA A 155 4.02 10.56 -3.46
N ALA A 156 2.90 11.16 -3.02
CA ALA A 156 1.57 10.61 -3.23
C ALA A 156 1.17 10.62 -4.71
N LEU A 157 1.48 11.69 -5.45
CA LEU A 157 1.23 11.79 -6.89
C LEU A 157 2.06 10.78 -7.69
N GLU A 158 3.35 10.65 -7.39
CA GLU A 158 4.26 9.67 -8.01
C GLU A 158 3.82 8.22 -7.78
N ASN A 159 3.25 7.94 -6.59
CA ASN A 159 2.69 6.63 -6.26
C ASN A 159 1.24 6.45 -6.73
N GLU A 160 0.71 7.40 -7.51
CA GLU A 160 -0.64 7.40 -8.07
C GLU A 160 -1.76 7.30 -7.02
N LEU A 161 -1.59 7.94 -5.85
CA LEU A 161 -2.50 7.78 -4.72
C LEU A 161 -3.77 8.63 -4.78
N LEU A 162 -3.97 9.47 -5.79
CA LEU A 162 -5.13 10.35 -5.86
C LEU A 162 -6.44 9.53 -5.90
N LEU A 163 -6.53 8.51 -6.75
CA LEU A 163 -7.74 7.68 -6.84
C LEU A 163 -7.94 6.77 -5.62
N PRO A 164 -6.91 6.06 -5.09
CA PRO A 164 -7.03 5.34 -3.83
C PRO A 164 -7.53 6.21 -2.67
N LEU A 165 -6.94 7.38 -2.46
CA LEU A 165 -7.34 8.28 -1.37
C LEU A 165 -8.74 8.85 -1.60
N ARG A 166 -9.11 9.19 -2.84
CA ARG A 166 -10.47 9.64 -3.18
C ARG A 166 -11.50 8.56 -2.89
N ALA A 167 -11.26 7.32 -3.29
CA ALA A 167 -12.16 6.21 -3.03
C ALA A 167 -12.38 6.01 -1.52
N LEU A 168 -11.31 6.12 -0.72
CA LEU A 168 -11.43 6.02 0.73
C LEU A 168 -12.20 7.19 1.33
N ASN A 169 -11.90 8.44 0.93
CA ASN A 169 -12.53 9.63 1.50
C ASN A 169 -14.00 9.78 1.10
N GLU A 170 -14.35 9.52 -0.16
CA GLU A 170 -15.71 9.71 -0.69
C GLU A 170 -16.58 8.46 -0.55
N GLY A 171 -15.96 7.27 -0.58
CA GLY A 171 -16.66 5.98 -0.56
C GLY A 171 -17.08 5.48 0.82
N GLN A 172 -16.80 6.21 1.91
CA GLN A 172 -17.01 5.76 3.29
C GLN A 172 -18.44 5.28 3.59
N GLN A 173 -19.45 5.84 2.91
CA GLN A 173 -20.84 5.41 3.08
C GLN A 173 -21.05 3.94 2.71
N SER A 174 -20.26 3.43 1.77
CA SER A 174 -20.27 2.04 1.31
C SER A 174 -19.54 1.09 2.27
N MET A 175 -18.71 1.61 3.17
CA MET A 175 -17.91 0.84 4.13
C MET A 175 -18.65 0.54 5.45
N SER A 176 -19.99 0.62 5.44
CA SER A 176 -20.80 0.46 6.65
C SER A 176 -21.30 -0.96 6.88
N ARG A 177 -20.93 -1.89 5.99
CA ARG A 177 -21.24 -3.32 6.10
C ARG A 177 -20.11 -4.16 5.54
N THR A 178 -19.94 -5.36 6.09
CA THR A 178 -19.02 -6.38 5.56
C THR A 178 -19.57 -7.05 4.32
N PHE A 179 -18.77 -7.86 3.63
CA PHE A 179 -19.21 -8.71 2.51
C PHE A 179 -20.41 -9.58 2.90
N ASN A 180 -20.40 -10.13 4.11
CA ASN A 180 -21.49 -10.94 4.66
C ASN A 180 -22.65 -10.11 5.28
N GLY A 181 -22.65 -8.80 5.09
CA GLY A 181 -23.71 -7.90 5.53
C GLY A 181 -23.69 -7.53 7.02
N GLN A 182 -22.64 -7.89 7.77
CA GLN A 182 -22.51 -7.48 9.17
C GLN A 182 -22.28 -5.96 9.26
N PRO A 183 -22.87 -5.26 10.24
CA PRO A 183 -22.68 -3.82 10.35
C PRO A 183 -21.25 -3.46 10.76
N VAL A 184 -20.68 -2.45 10.10
CA VAL A 184 -19.39 -1.85 10.44
C VAL A 184 -19.64 -0.44 10.99
N PRO A 185 -19.10 -0.08 12.17
CA PRO A 185 -19.27 1.25 12.76
C PRO A 185 -18.73 2.37 11.84
N ARG A 186 -19.61 3.30 11.43
CA ARG A 186 -19.27 4.38 10.50
C ARG A 186 -18.25 5.37 11.06
N GLN A 187 -18.42 5.79 12.31
CA GLN A 187 -17.54 6.80 12.91
C GLN A 187 -16.09 6.31 13.02
N PRO A 188 -15.80 5.09 13.53
CA PRO A 188 -14.46 4.54 13.49
C PRO A 188 -13.84 4.46 12.08
N ILE A 189 -14.62 4.13 11.05
CA ILE A 189 -14.14 4.13 9.66
C ILE A 189 -13.74 5.55 9.24
N ALA A 190 -14.58 6.55 9.52
CA ALA A 190 -14.28 7.94 9.19
C ALA A 190 -13.02 8.46 9.92
N GLU A 191 -12.84 8.07 11.17
CA GLU A 191 -11.65 8.39 11.95
C GLU A 191 -10.38 7.73 11.37
N ALA A 192 -10.46 6.46 11.00
CA ALA A 192 -9.37 5.72 10.38
C ALA A 192 -8.98 6.33 9.02
N VAL A 193 -9.94 6.60 8.14
CA VAL A 193 -9.72 7.22 6.82
C VAL A 193 -9.11 8.62 6.94
N ARG A 194 -9.62 9.45 7.88
CA ARG A 194 -9.07 10.78 8.14
C ARG A 194 -7.64 10.71 8.66
N SER A 195 -7.35 9.82 9.62
CA SER A 195 -6.00 9.65 10.16
C SER A 195 -5.03 9.16 9.09
N LEU A 196 -5.42 8.15 8.32
CA LEU A 196 -4.67 7.65 7.16
C LEU A 196 -4.35 8.77 6.17
N THR A 197 -5.36 9.51 5.72
CA THR A 197 -5.21 10.61 4.75
C THR A 197 -4.26 11.68 5.29
N THR A 198 -4.42 12.08 6.55
CA THR A 198 -3.56 13.07 7.22
C THR A 198 -2.10 12.63 7.20
N HIS A 199 -1.81 11.39 7.59
CA HIS A 199 -0.43 10.91 7.67
C HIS A 199 0.21 10.66 6.30
N VAL A 200 -0.58 10.33 5.26
CA VAL A 200 -0.09 10.26 3.89
C VAL A 200 0.35 11.64 3.40
N VAL A 201 -0.52 12.65 3.49
CA VAL A 201 -0.20 14.00 2.96
C VAL A 201 0.77 14.79 3.82
N GLN A 202 1.08 14.31 5.03
CA GLN A 202 2.14 14.84 5.89
C GLN A 202 3.49 14.10 5.72
N GLY A 203 3.52 12.97 5.00
CA GLY A 203 4.74 12.18 4.83
C GLY A 203 5.14 11.41 6.10
N THR A 204 4.16 11.08 6.95
CA THR A 204 4.39 10.37 8.22
C THR A 204 3.69 9.00 8.28
N PHE A 205 3.13 8.54 7.15
CA PHE A 205 2.33 7.31 7.04
C PHE A 205 3.01 6.08 7.64
N LYS A 206 4.19 5.69 7.14
CA LYS A 206 4.96 4.55 7.66
C LYS A 206 5.16 4.64 9.17
N ASN A 207 5.68 5.78 9.66
CA ASN A 207 5.92 5.98 11.08
C ASN A 207 4.63 5.88 11.91
N TRP A 208 3.53 6.48 11.45
CA TRP A 208 2.23 6.45 12.14
C TRP A 208 1.72 5.02 12.32
N ARG A 209 1.82 4.16 11.30
CA ARG A 209 1.37 2.76 11.39
C ARG A 209 1.96 2.05 12.59
N TYR A 210 3.24 2.27 12.86
CA TYR A 210 3.99 1.58 13.92
C TYR A 210 3.98 2.30 15.28
N THR A 211 3.66 3.58 15.32
CA THR A 211 3.73 4.41 16.55
C THR A 211 2.38 4.76 17.16
N ASN A 212 1.27 4.60 16.43
CA ASN A 212 -0.05 4.82 17.01
C ASN A 212 -0.37 3.79 18.12
N PRO A 213 -1.26 4.09 19.09
CA PRO A 213 -1.52 3.23 20.24
C PRO A 213 -2.05 1.82 19.89
N VAL A 214 -2.76 1.67 18.76
CA VAL A 214 -3.22 0.34 18.31
C VAL A 214 -2.04 -0.43 17.71
N GLY A 215 -1.23 0.21 16.86
CA GLY A 215 -0.02 -0.36 16.26
C GLY A 215 1.01 -0.80 17.30
N GLN A 216 1.27 0.01 18.32
CA GLN A 216 2.17 -0.34 19.42
C GLN A 216 1.67 -1.57 20.19
N ARG A 217 0.37 -1.63 20.50
CA ARG A 217 -0.25 -2.82 21.12
C ARG A 217 -0.16 -4.03 20.19
N GLN A 218 -0.37 -3.85 18.89
CA GLN A 218 -0.21 -4.91 17.91
C GLN A 218 1.19 -5.48 17.90
N LEU A 219 2.25 -4.71 18.19
CA LEU A 219 3.64 -5.18 18.25
C LEU A 219 4.14 -5.56 19.65
N GLN A 220 3.28 -5.54 20.67
CA GLN A 220 3.66 -5.89 22.04
C GLN A 220 4.16 -7.34 22.14
N GLY A 221 5.17 -7.60 22.97
CA GLY A 221 5.78 -8.92 23.13
C GLY A 221 6.92 -9.21 22.14
N LEU A 222 7.15 -8.35 21.15
CA LEU A 222 8.42 -8.34 20.41
C LEU A 222 9.52 -7.64 21.20
N LEU A 223 10.75 -8.12 21.05
CA LEU A 223 11.96 -7.39 21.41
C LEU A 223 12.14 -6.18 20.47
N GLU A 224 12.85 -5.14 20.92
CA GLU A 224 13.04 -3.93 20.11
C GLU A 224 13.72 -4.20 18.75
N TRP A 225 14.75 -5.06 18.73
CA TRP A 225 15.41 -5.42 17.48
C TRP A 225 14.48 -6.19 16.52
N GLN A 226 13.52 -6.97 17.04
CA GLN A 226 12.51 -7.65 16.21
C GLN A 226 11.51 -6.64 15.64
N LYS A 227 11.14 -5.61 16.40
CA LYS A 227 10.29 -4.52 15.90
C LYS A 227 11.00 -3.76 14.78
N GLU A 228 12.27 -3.43 14.94
CA GLU A 228 13.04 -2.77 13.89
C GLU A 228 13.17 -3.66 12.65
N ALA A 229 13.53 -4.93 12.82
CA ALA A 229 13.57 -5.90 11.73
C ALA A 229 12.22 -6.08 11.03
N TRP A 230 11.10 -6.00 11.77
CA TRP A 230 9.76 -6.02 11.17
C TRP A 230 9.50 -4.76 10.34
N LYS A 231 9.74 -3.56 10.89
CA LYS A 231 9.51 -2.27 10.22
C LYS A 231 10.37 -2.10 8.97
N GLU A 232 11.63 -2.52 9.01
CA GLU A 232 12.55 -2.49 7.88
C GLU A 232 12.00 -3.35 6.73
N SER A 233 11.96 -2.84 5.50
CA SER A 233 11.59 -3.69 4.37
C SER A 233 12.67 -4.72 4.08
N THR A 234 12.27 -5.92 3.71
CA THR A 234 13.14 -6.84 2.99
C THR A 234 12.97 -6.65 1.48
N SER A 235 14.06 -6.74 0.73
CA SER A 235 14.06 -6.73 -0.74
C SER A 235 15.13 -7.68 -1.25
N MET A 236 14.77 -8.56 -2.19
CA MET A 236 15.66 -9.60 -2.72
C MET A 236 15.46 -9.76 -4.23
N THR A 237 16.56 -9.99 -4.95
CA THR A 237 16.57 -10.26 -6.39
C THR A 237 16.80 -11.75 -6.65
N HIS A 238 15.98 -12.33 -7.52
CA HIS A 238 15.93 -13.76 -7.85
C HIS A 238 16.01 -13.93 -9.37
N GLY A 239 17.22 -13.79 -9.92
CA GLY A 239 17.40 -13.70 -11.37
C GLY A 239 16.72 -12.44 -11.92
N LYS A 240 15.65 -12.59 -12.70
CA LYS A 240 14.87 -11.46 -13.25
C LYS A 240 13.78 -10.96 -12.30
N LEU A 241 13.35 -11.78 -11.34
CA LEU A 241 12.29 -11.41 -10.42
C LEU A 241 12.86 -10.66 -9.22
N ARG A 242 12.06 -9.79 -8.61
CA ARG A 242 12.39 -9.14 -7.35
C ARG A 242 11.22 -9.28 -6.38
N THR A 243 11.51 -9.66 -5.14
CA THR A 243 10.53 -9.65 -4.03
C THR A 243 10.80 -8.48 -3.09
N HIS A 244 9.80 -7.74 -2.63
CA HIS A 244 9.97 -6.61 -1.70
C HIS A 244 8.72 -6.34 -0.83
N GLU A 245 8.88 -5.71 0.34
CA GLU A 245 7.77 -5.36 1.27
C GLU A 245 7.22 -3.92 1.10
N ASP A 246 7.49 -3.31 -0.08
CA ASP A 246 7.26 -1.89 -0.41
C ASP A 246 8.16 -0.87 0.33
N GLU A 247 8.63 0.18 -0.36
CA GLU A 247 9.64 1.14 0.14
C GLU A 247 9.60 2.50 -0.59
N PRO A 248 10.10 3.59 0.02
CA PRO A 248 10.55 3.73 1.42
C PRO A 248 9.43 4.08 2.41
N ASP A 249 8.28 4.51 1.91
CA ASP A 249 7.18 5.09 2.70
C ASP A 249 5.92 4.21 2.75
N GLU A 250 5.99 2.98 2.24
CA GLU A 250 4.89 2.00 2.21
C GLU A 250 3.64 2.46 1.40
N LEU A 251 3.80 3.46 0.52
CA LEU A 251 2.72 4.01 -0.30
C LEU A 251 2.21 3.06 -1.38
N GLY A 252 3.03 2.11 -1.85
CA GLY A 252 2.64 1.05 -2.76
C GLY A 252 1.63 0.08 -2.16
N LEU A 253 1.48 0.02 -0.82
CA LEU A 253 0.47 -0.81 -0.16
C LEU A 253 -0.98 -0.45 -0.55
N PHE A 254 -1.23 0.79 -0.99
CA PHE A 254 -2.54 1.19 -1.51
C PHE A 254 -2.96 0.43 -2.77
N TRP A 255 -1.99 -0.14 -3.47
CA TRP A 255 -2.18 -0.94 -4.68
C TRP A 255 -2.10 -2.44 -4.44
N ALA A 256 -1.73 -2.88 -3.23
CA ALA A 256 -1.70 -4.28 -2.82
C ALA A 256 -3.08 -4.74 -2.35
N THR A 257 -4.06 -4.71 -3.26
CA THR A 257 -5.48 -4.93 -2.96
C THR A 257 -5.79 -6.42 -2.66
N LYS A 258 -7.08 -6.81 -2.59
CA LYS A 258 -7.67 -8.08 -2.10
C LYS A 258 -6.77 -9.06 -1.31
N ILE A 259 -7.23 -9.39 -0.10
CA ILE A 259 -6.66 -10.43 0.75
C ILE A 259 -7.26 -11.79 0.35
N GLY A 260 -6.54 -12.55 -0.48
CA GLY A 260 -6.96 -13.86 -0.98
C GLY A 260 -7.71 -13.82 -2.32
N GLY A 261 -7.32 -14.68 -3.29
CA GLY A 261 -7.92 -14.71 -4.63
C GLY A 261 -7.43 -13.61 -5.59
N PRO A 262 -8.10 -13.41 -6.74
CA PRO A 262 -7.66 -12.47 -7.78
C PRO A 262 -7.94 -11.02 -7.38
N SER A 263 -7.12 -10.11 -7.90
CA SER A 263 -6.80 -8.91 -7.15
C SER A 263 -7.87 -7.89 -6.72
N HIS A 264 -9.02 -7.65 -7.34
CA HIS A 264 -9.93 -6.47 -7.19
C HIS A 264 -9.35 -5.05 -6.91
N GLY A 265 -9.92 -3.99 -7.49
CA GLY A 265 -9.48 -2.60 -7.23
C GLY A 265 -9.61 -2.19 -5.75
N PHE A 266 -8.97 -1.08 -5.36
CA PHE A 266 -9.08 -0.51 -4.00
C PHE A 266 -10.49 0.03 -3.71
N ASP A 267 -11.32 0.16 -4.74
CA ASP A 267 -12.66 0.75 -4.75
C ASP A 267 -13.80 -0.29 -4.87
N ILE A 268 -13.48 -1.59 -4.81
CA ILE A 268 -14.49 -2.66 -4.80
C ILE A 268 -15.05 -2.85 -3.38
N GLU A 269 -14.17 -2.98 -2.39
CA GLU A 269 -14.49 -3.10 -0.96
C GLU A 269 -13.42 -2.34 -0.16
N GLY A 270 -13.51 -1.01 -0.15
CA GLY A 270 -12.43 -0.18 0.39
C GLY A 270 -12.11 -0.48 1.87
N GLN A 271 -13.08 -0.98 2.66
CA GLN A 271 -12.82 -1.40 4.04
C GLN A 271 -11.84 -2.58 4.13
N CYS A 272 -11.82 -3.49 3.16
CA CYS A 272 -10.93 -4.66 3.15
C CYS A 272 -9.45 -4.29 3.04
N LEU A 273 -9.15 -3.09 2.52
CA LEU A 273 -7.79 -2.57 2.39
C LEU A 273 -7.31 -1.88 3.68
N LEU A 274 -8.21 -1.33 4.49
CA LEU A 274 -7.86 -0.62 5.73
C LEU A 274 -7.00 -1.44 6.71
N PRO A 275 -7.21 -2.75 6.92
CA PRO A 275 -6.32 -3.55 7.78
C PRO A 275 -4.88 -3.51 7.29
N LEU A 276 -4.63 -3.59 5.98
CA LEU A 276 -3.28 -3.52 5.43
C LEU A 276 -2.67 -2.14 5.66
N LEU A 277 -3.43 -1.08 5.41
CA LEU A 277 -2.93 0.30 5.50
C LEU A 277 -2.76 0.78 6.94
N CYS A 278 -3.61 0.33 7.87
CA CYS A 278 -3.67 0.90 9.22
C CYS A 278 -2.99 0.02 10.29
N ASN A 279 -2.89 -1.30 10.09
CA ASN A 279 -2.30 -2.18 11.11
C ASN A 279 -0.78 -2.22 11.01
N ALA A 280 -0.10 -2.11 12.14
CA ALA A 280 1.35 -2.27 12.26
C ALA A 280 1.79 -3.71 11.95
N ARG A 281 0.91 -4.69 12.17
CA ARG A 281 1.23 -6.11 12.02
C ARG A 281 1.06 -6.67 10.60
N HIS A 282 0.65 -5.85 9.63
CA HIS A 282 0.42 -6.29 8.25
C HIS A 282 1.44 -5.73 7.28
N LYS A 283 1.89 -6.57 6.36
CA LYS A 283 2.68 -6.23 5.19
C LYS A 283 2.21 -7.07 4.01
N VAL A 284 2.77 -6.79 2.85
CA VAL A 284 2.64 -7.63 1.67
C VAL A 284 4.02 -7.83 1.08
N ILE A 285 4.34 -9.07 0.70
CA ILE A 285 5.49 -9.35 -0.15
C ILE A 285 5.03 -9.21 -1.59
N LEU A 286 5.54 -8.21 -2.30
CA LEU A 286 5.28 -7.92 -3.70
C LEU A 286 6.31 -8.65 -4.58
N VAL A 287 5.88 -9.17 -5.72
CA VAL A 287 6.72 -9.78 -6.75
C VAL A 287 6.75 -8.87 -7.97
N THR A 288 7.86 -8.20 -8.22
CA THR A 288 8.11 -7.43 -9.44
C THR A 288 8.72 -8.32 -10.51
N ASP A 289 8.14 -8.27 -11.71
CA ASP A 289 8.57 -8.99 -12.90
C ASP A 289 8.82 -7.96 -14.02
N PRO A 290 9.98 -7.95 -14.69
CA PRO A 290 10.26 -7.04 -15.81
C PRO A 290 9.28 -7.14 -16.98
N ALA A 291 8.56 -8.26 -17.13
CA ALA A 291 7.48 -8.37 -18.10
C ALA A 291 6.27 -7.46 -17.76
N TRP A 292 6.19 -7.00 -16.52
CA TRP A 292 5.15 -6.13 -15.96
C TRP A 292 5.81 -4.92 -15.27
N PRO A 293 6.53 -4.05 -16.01
CA PRO A 293 7.43 -3.05 -15.43
C PRO A 293 6.72 -1.94 -14.64
N HIS A 294 5.40 -1.90 -14.71
CA HIS A 294 4.58 -0.83 -14.16
C HIS A 294 3.99 -1.14 -12.78
N ASN A 295 3.99 -2.41 -12.36
CA ASN A 295 3.40 -2.84 -11.10
C ASN A 295 3.94 -4.22 -10.69
N PRO A 296 3.87 -4.55 -9.39
CA PRO A 296 4.00 -5.93 -8.96
C PRO A 296 3.06 -6.84 -9.76
N ALA A 297 3.59 -7.99 -10.18
CA ALA A 297 2.86 -9.00 -10.93
C ALA A 297 2.20 -10.03 -10.00
N GLY A 298 2.66 -10.12 -8.75
CA GLY A 298 2.09 -10.97 -7.73
C GLY A 298 2.35 -10.46 -6.33
N ARG A 299 1.68 -11.09 -5.36
CA ARG A 299 1.77 -10.71 -3.96
C ARG A 299 1.48 -11.87 -3.00
N ALA A 300 1.93 -11.73 -1.77
CA ALA A 300 1.49 -12.56 -0.65
C ALA A 300 1.32 -11.69 0.59
N HIS A 301 0.15 -11.78 1.23
CA HIS A 301 -0.09 -11.08 2.50
C HIS A 301 0.76 -11.70 3.60
N PHE A 302 1.41 -10.83 4.37
CA PHE A 302 2.43 -11.20 5.33
C PHE A 302 2.14 -10.52 6.66
N ARG A 303 1.93 -11.31 7.71
CA ARG A 303 1.41 -10.82 8.98
C ARG A 303 2.30 -11.24 10.12
N LEU A 304 2.37 -10.39 11.14
CA LEU A 304 2.91 -10.73 12.44
C LEU A 304 1.74 -11.08 13.39
N LEU A 305 1.73 -12.30 13.92
CA LEU A 305 0.67 -12.82 14.79
C LEU A 305 1.27 -13.49 16.03
N TRP A 306 0.43 -13.92 16.98
CA TRP A 306 0.85 -14.59 18.20
C TRP A 306 0.14 -15.93 18.34
N THR A 307 0.85 -16.96 18.78
CA THR A 307 0.23 -18.22 19.18
C THR A 307 -0.58 -18.03 20.46
N ALA A 308 -1.76 -18.65 20.54
CA ALA A 308 -2.60 -18.58 21.72
C ALA A 308 -2.05 -19.43 22.88
N THR A 309 -1.42 -20.57 22.55
CA THR A 309 -0.93 -21.51 23.56
C THR A 309 0.32 -20.99 24.28
N THR A 310 1.27 -20.42 23.54
CA THR A 310 2.58 -20.02 24.09
C THR A 310 2.81 -18.51 24.11
N GLY A 311 1.94 -17.72 23.46
CA GLY A 311 2.13 -16.27 23.35
C GLY A 311 3.35 -15.89 22.49
N GLN A 312 3.86 -16.80 21.68
CA GLN A 312 5.05 -16.59 20.87
C GLN A 312 4.70 -15.87 19.55
N PRO A 313 5.52 -14.89 19.12
CA PRO A 313 5.31 -14.22 17.85
C PRO A 313 5.61 -15.16 16.68
N ILE A 314 4.81 -15.09 15.63
CA ILE A 314 4.99 -15.79 14.37
C ILE A 314 4.85 -14.84 13.19
N LEU A 315 5.55 -15.16 12.11
CA LEU A 315 5.26 -14.62 10.80
C LEU A 315 4.28 -15.55 10.11
N TRP A 316 3.19 -15.01 9.60
CA TRP A 316 2.14 -15.73 8.91
C TRP A 316 2.12 -15.29 7.46
N LEU A 317 2.38 -16.23 6.56
CA LEU A 317 2.30 -16.02 5.12
C LEU A 317 1.02 -16.64 4.58
N GLU A 318 0.25 -15.85 3.83
CA GLU A 318 -0.89 -16.36 3.08
C GLU A 318 -0.44 -17.01 1.75
N THR A 319 -1.38 -17.39 0.88
CA THR A 319 -0.98 -17.89 -0.45
C THR A 319 -0.35 -16.80 -1.30
N VAL A 320 0.49 -17.20 -2.25
CA VAL A 320 0.96 -16.33 -3.33
C VAL A 320 -0.14 -16.19 -4.37
N ASN A 321 -0.57 -14.96 -4.62
CA ASN A 321 -1.56 -14.61 -5.63
C ASN A 321 -0.89 -13.86 -6.78
N LYS A 322 -1.46 -14.02 -7.96
CA LYS A 322 -1.11 -13.21 -9.13
C LYS A 322 -2.02 -12.00 -9.23
N ASP A 323 -1.44 -10.89 -9.67
CA ASP A 323 -2.19 -9.70 -10.03
C ASP A 323 -2.68 -9.85 -11.47
N PHE A 324 -3.80 -9.18 -11.79
CA PHE A 324 -4.51 -9.43 -13.04
C PHE A 324 -3.60 -9.24 -14.25
N ARG A 325 -3.85 -10.07 -15.28
CA ARG A 325 -3.12 -10.16 -16.55
C ARG A 325 -1.78 -10.93 -16.51
N ALA A 326 -1.16 -11.14 -15.35
CA ALA A 326 0.07 -11.95 -15.28
C ALA A 326 -0.21 -13.44 -15.60
N ASN A 327 0.28 -13.93 -16.74
CA ASN A 327 0.23 -15.35 -17.10
C ASN A 327 1.53 -16.04 -16.71
N VAL A 328 1.64 -16.41 -15.44
CA VAL A 328 2.89 -16.93 -14.85
C VAL A 328 2.66 -18.24 -14.10
N ASP A 329 3.74 -19.03 -13.96
CA ASP A 329 3.77 -20.18 -13.08
C ASP A 329 3.89 -19.72 -11.61
N THR A 330 2.81 -19.86 -10.86
CA THR A 330 2.74 -19.51 -9.44
C THR A 330 3.71 -20.31 -8.57
N ARG A 331 4.21 -21.48 -9.02
CA ARG A 331 5.20 -22.26 -8.26
C ARG A 331 6.56 -21.57 -8.20
N ALA A 332 7.00 -20.98 -9.32
CA ALA A 332 8.24 -20.21 -9.35
C ALA A 332 8.17 -18.99 -8.44
N TRP A 333 7.01 -18.32 -8.39
CA TRP A 333 6.76 -17.22 -7.48
C TRP A 333 6.69 -17.65 -6.01
N ALA A 334 6.05 -18.79 -5.73
CA ALA A 334 6.03 -19.36 -4.39
C ALA A 334 7.46 -19.59 -3.86
N HIS A 335 8.37 -20.10 -4.69
CA HIS A 335 9.77 -20.27 -4.30
C HIS A 335 10.42 -18.95 -3.86
N VAL A 336 10.38 -17.91 -4.69
CA VAL A 336 11.04 -16.62 -4.38
C VAL A 336 10.40 -15.88 -3.21
N VAL A 337 9.07 -15.97 -3.06
CA VAL A 337 8.33 -15.41 -1.91
C VAL A 337 8.67 -16.17 -0.62
N LEU A 338 8.80 -17.50 -0.67
CA LEU A 338 9.22 -18.28 0.50
C LEU A 338 10.67 -17.99 0.87
N THR A 339 11.59 -17.84 -0.08
CA THR A 339 12.97 -17.39 0.19
C THR A 339 12.97 -16.06 0.93
N HIS A 340 12.12 -15.11 0.51
CA HIS A 340 11.96 -13.82 1.18
C HIS A 340 11.41 -13.98 2.62
N ALA A 341 10.32 -14.72 2.78
CA ALA A 341 9.69 -14.91 4.08
C ALA A 341 10.61 -15.63 5.07
N VAL A 342 11.39 -16.63 4.62
CA VAL A 342 12.41 -17.31 5.42
C VAL A 342 13.51 -16.34 5.84
N ALA A 343 14.02 -15.52 4.92
CA ALA A 343 15.03 -14.52 5.25
C ALA A 343 14.53 -13.54 6.33
N LYS A 344 13.28 -13.08 6.21
CA LYS A 344 12.65 -12.24 7.24
C LYS A 344 12.53 -12.97 8.58
N ALA A 345 12.08 -14.22 8.57
CA ALA A 345 11.91 -15.03 9.77
C ALA A 345 13.23 -15.27 10.51
N VAL A 346 14.31 -15.57 9.78
CA VAL A 346 15.67 -15.68 10.33
C VAL A 346 16.12 -14.34 10.90
N ASN A 347 15.96 -13.25 10.15
CA ASN A 347 16.37 -11.91 10.59
C ASN A 347 15.62 -11.46 11.86
N MET A 348 14.35 -11.84 12.02
CA MET A 348 13.54 -11.55 13.20
C MET A 348 13.67 -12.59 14.32
N GLY A 349 14.30 -13.74 14.07
CA GLY A 349 14.31 -14.86 15.00
C GLY A 349 12.89 -15.26 15.45
N VAL A 350 11.97 -15.44 14.49
CA VAL A 350 10.58 -15.85 14.75
C VAL A 350 10.18 -17.00 13.84
N THR A 351 9.23 -17.81 14.29
CA THR A 351 8.73 -18.93 13.47
C THR A 351 7.91 -18.40 12.28
N LEU A 352 8.09 -18.98 11.09
CA LEU A 352 7.29 -18.68 9.90
C LEU A 352 6.24 -19.77 9.66
N TRP A 353 4.98 -19.40 9.54
CA TRP A 353 3.87 -20.28 9.20
C TRP A 353 3.40 -20.03 7.77
N VAL A 354 3.25 -21.12 7.01
CA VAL A 354 2.86 -21.10 5.60
C VAL A 354 1.74 -22.12 5.32
N PRO A 355 1.00 -22.00 4.20
CA PRO A 355 0.08 -23.04 3.73
C PRO A 355 0.73 -24.44 3.66
N ASN A 356 0.00 -25.49 4.05
CA ASN A 356 0.54 -26.86 4.09
C ASN A 356 1.04 -27.37 2.73
N ASN A 357 0.44 -26.89 1.63
CA ASN A 357 0.87 -27.22 0.27
C ASN A 357 2.23 -26.62 -0.12
N PHE A 358 2.84 -25.79 0.73
CA PHE A 358 4.20 -25.26 0.55
C PHE A 358 5.27 -26.09 1.27
N GLU A 359 4.94 -27.17 1.98
CA GLU A 359 5.89 -27.94 2.79
C GLU A 359 7.17 -28.34 2.04
N GLY A 360 7.05 -28.99 0.87
CA GLY A 360 8.23 -29.40 0.09
C GLY A 360 9.05 -28.22 -0.44
N LEU A 361 8.40 -27.13 -0.84
CA LEU A 361 9.10 -25.91 -1.29
C LEU A 361 9.81 -25.22 -0.12
N LEU A 362 9.15 -25.13 1.03
CA LEU A 362 9.69 -24.53 2.25
C LEU A 362 10.95 -25.27 2.70
N SER A 363 10.89 -26.61 2.78
CA SER A 363 12.07 -27.44 3.09
C SER A 363 13.24 -27.21 2.12
N SER A 364 12.95 -27.00 0.83
CA SER A 364 13.97 -26.71 -0.17
C SER A 364 14.62 -25.34 0.02
N VAL A 365 13.84 -24.28 0.28
CA VAL A 365 14.39 -22.92 0.40
C VAL A 365 15.02 -22.64 1.76
N SER A 366 14.64 -23.39 2.79
CA SER A 366 15.14 -23.23 4.17
C SER A 366 16.22 -24.22 4.55
N ALA A 367 16.74 -25.02 3.59
CA ALA A 367 17.72 -26.05 3.85
C ALA A 367 18.95 -25.49 4.61
N GLY A 368 19.24 -26.07 5.77
CA GLY A 368 20.36 -25.66 6.64
C GLY A 368 20.14 -24.40 7.48
N GLN A 369 18.96 -23.77 7.42
CA GLN A 369 18.65 -22.55 8.19
C GLN A 369 17.73 -22.81 9.40
N GLY A 370 17.22 -24.02 9.54
CA GLY A 370 16.28 -24.40 10.60
C GLY A 370 15.52 -25.68 10.28
N GLU A 371 14.44 -25.92 11.02
CA GLU A 371 13.58 -27.11 10.90
C GLU A 371 12.25 -26.75 10.24
N VAL A 372 11.71 -27.67 9.42
CA VAL A 372 10.35 -27.57 8.87
C VAL A 372 9.49 -28.68 9.46
N ARG A 373 8.37 -28.32 10.09
CA ARG A 373 7.42 -29.27 10.66
C ARG A 373 5.99 -28.73 10.63
N ARG A 374 5.00 -29.61 10.82
CA ARG A 374 3.61 -29.18 10.96
C ARG A 374 3.34 -28.74 12.40
N MET A 375 2.65 -27.62 12.56
CA MET A 375 2.25 -27.07 13.85
C MET A 375 0.75 -26.78 13.85
N GLN A 376 0.14 -26.92 15.02
CA GLN A 376 -1.27 -26.67 15.23
C GLN A 376 -1.44 -25.78 16.45
N ASP A 377 -2.07 -24.62 16.27
CA ASP A 377 -2.39 -23.69 17.36
C ASP A 377 -3.56 -22.80 16.95
N ARG A 378 -4.04 -22.00 17.89
CA ARG A 378 -4.91 -20.87 17.61
C ARG A 378 -4.06 -19.61 17.57
N LEU A 379 -4.51 -18.59 16.82
CA LEU A 379 -3.79 -17.33 16.69
C LEU A 379 -4.55 -16.19 17.34
N VAL A 380 -3.83 -15.31 18.02
CA VAL A 380 -4.36 -14.10 18.64
C VAL A 380 -4.37 -12.96 17.62
N LEU A 381 -5.56 -12.43 17.36
CA LEU A 381 -5.80 -11.26 16.54
C LEU A 381 -6.05 -10.08 17.48
N ARG A 382 -5.03 -9.24 17.68
CA ARG A 382 -5.16 -7.99 18.47
C ARG A 382 -6.04 -6.98 17.73
N PRO A 383 -6.69 -6.02 18.40
CA PRO A 383 -7.57 -5.04 17.75
C PRO A 383 -6.97 -4.41 16.49
N SER A 384 -7.79 -4.25 15.45
CA SER A 384 -7.43 -3.59 14.19
C SER A 384 -7.55 -2.07 14.32
N ASN A 385 -6.55 -1.35 13.81
CA ASN A 385 -6.61 0.10 13.63
C ASN A 385 -7.43 0.49 12.40
N GLY A 386 -7.62 -0.46 11.47
CA GLY A 386 -8.45 -0.31 10.27
C GLY A 386 -9.94 -0.62 10.52
N VAL A 387 -10.37 -0.74 11.78
CA VAL A 387 -11.73 -1.12 12.24
C VAL A 387 -12.12 -2.56 11.94
N VAL A 388 -11.83 -3.03 10.73
CA VAL A 388 -12.06 -4.40 10.28
C VAL A 388 -10.77 -5.20 10.29
N GLU A 389 -10.90 -6.52 10.27
CA GLU A 389 -9.87 -7.48 9.86
C GLU A 389 -10.37 -8.16 8.61
N ALA A 390 -9.47 -8.50 7.69
CA ALA A 390 -9.83 -9.18 6.46
C ALA A 390 -8.81 -10.28 6.20
N SER A 391 -9.26 -11.52 6.00
CA SER A 391 -8.42 -12.65 5.60
C SER A 391 -9.30 -13.83 5.21
N ASP A 392 -8.99 -14.45 4.07
CA ASP A 392 -9.61 -15.72 3.65
C ASP A 392 -9.03 -16.95 4.39
N TYR A 393 -7.98 -16.76 5.20
CA TYR A 393 -7.15 -17.85 5.70
C TYR A 393 -7.06 -17.96 7.22
N LEU A 394 -7.47 -16.93 7.96
CA LEU A 394 -7.40 -16.89 9.42
C LEU A 394 -8.69 -17.37 10.10
N SER A 395 -9.83 -17.26 9.43
CA SER A 395 -11.12 -17.72 9.94
C SER A 395 -12.09 -17.97 8.79
N HIS A 396 -13.32 -18.42 9.11
CA HIS A 396 -14.42 -18.50 8.16
C HIS A 396 -15.10 -17.14 7.88
N LYS A 397 -14.66 -16.07 8.55
CA LYS A 397 -15.15 -14.71 8.33
C LYS A 397 -14.41 -14.06 7.16
N HIS A 398 -15.14 -13.27 6.39
CA HIS A 398 -14.59 -12.32 5.42
C HIS A 398 -14.82 -10.91 6.00
N ASP A 399 -13.82 -10.03 5.88
CA ASP A 399 -13.85 -8.60 6.28
C ASP A 399 -14.74 -8.24 7.49
N TRP A 400 -14.37 -8.58 8.73
CA TRP A 400 -15.24 -8.39 9.91
C TRP A 400 -14.74 -7.28 10.83
N PRO A 401 -15.63 -6.56 11.56
CA PRO A 401 -15.21 -5.62 12.60
C PRO A 401 -14.35 -6.33 13.65
N GLN A 402 -13.14 -5.82 13.88
CA GLN A 402 -12.15 -6.45 14.75
C GLN A 402 -11.61 -5.43 15.76
N MET A 403 -12.53 -4.80 16.50
CA MET A 403 -12.23 -3.75 17.49
C MET A 403 -11.69 -4.29 18.81
N ASN A 404 -11.86 -5.60 19.04
CA ASN A 404 -11.41 -6.29 20.24
C ASN A 404 -10.39 -7.37 19.88
N GLU A 405 -9.67 -7.86 20.88
CA GLU A 405 -8.85 -9.05 20.71
C GLU A 405 -9.75 -10.26 20.43
N GLU A 406 -9.36 -11.05 19.43
CA GLU A 406 -10.02 -12.29 19.06
C GLU A 406 -8.99 -13.42 19.00
N THR A 407 -9.45 -14.66 19.12
CA THR A 407 -8.62 -15.83 18.90
C THR A 407 -9.27 -16.68 17.81
N THR A 408 -8.49 -17.09 16.81
CA THR A 408 -8.98 -17.91 15.71
C THR A 408 -9.45 -19.29 16.21
N ASP A 409 -10.12 -20.03 15.32
CA ASP A 409 -10.18 -21.49 15.46
C ASP A 409 -8.76 -22.09 15.36
N THR A 410 -8.63 -23.36 15.71
CA THR A 410 -7.35 -24.06 15.62
C THR A 410 -6.94 -24.23 14.15
N LEU A 411 -5.74 -23.77 13.80
CA LEU A 411 -5.18 -23.80 12.45
C LEU A 411 -4.01 -24.79 12.40
N LEU A 412 -3.99 -25.67 11.39
CA LEU A 412 -2.87 -26.55 11.08
C LEU A 412 -2.06 -25.97 9.92
N ARG A 413 -0.78 -25.68 10.15
CA ARG A 413 0.13 -25.07 9.17
C ARG A 413 1.47 -25.78 9.13
N THR A 414 2.19 -25.61 8.02
CA THR A 414 3.61 -25.94 7.97
C THR A 414 4.37 -24.75 8.53
N ALA A 415 5.27 -25.02 9.47
CA ALA A 415 6.10 -24.03 10.14
C ALA A 415 7.57 -24.26 9.79
N PHE A 416 8.29 -23.16 9.55
CA PHE A 416 9.75 -23.10 9.58
C PHE A 416 10.20 -22.47 10.89
N ILE A 417 11.06 -23.17 11.62
CA ILE A 417 11.63 -22.73 12.89
C ILE A 417 13.11 -22.44 12.64
N PRO A 418 13.53 -21.15 12.66
CA PRO A 418 14.94 -20.78 12.52
C PRO A 418 15.83 -21.51 13.53
N ALA A 419 17.05 -21.87 13.11
CA ALA A 419 18.02 -22.53 14.00
C ALA A 419 18.34 -21.70 15.26
N THR A 420 18.23 -20.37 15.17
CA THR A 420 18.42 -19.46 16.32
C THR A 420 17.42 -19.68 17.44
N LEU A 421 16.22 -20.22 17.16
CA LEU A 421 15.21 -20.53 18.17
C LEU A 421 15.34 -21.94 18.77
N GLN A 422 16.13 -22.82 18.16
CA GLN A 422 16.27 -24.22 18.60
C GLN A 422 17.16 -24.36 19.84
N HIS A 423 17.97 -23.35 20.14
CA HIS A 423 18.95 -23.38 21.23
C HIS A 423 18.46 -22.73 22.54
N ASP A 424 17.28 -22.11 22.53
CA ASP A 424 16.70 -21.41 23.70
C ASP A 424 15.82 -22.33 24.57
N GLU A 425 15.72 -23.64 24.26
CA GLU A 425 14.97 -24.63 25.05
C GLU A 425 15.83 -25.45 26.05
N ILE A 426 17.04 -24.99 26.42
CA ILE A 426 17.91 -25.64 27.43
C ILE A 426 17.91 -24.90 28.76
#